data_AF-A0A914D2P0-F1
#
_entry.id   AF-A0A914D2P0-F1
#
_cell.length_a   1.000
_cell.length_b   1.000
_cell.length_c   1.000
_cell.angle_alpha   90.00
_cell.angle_beta   90.00
_cell.angle_gamma   90.00
#
_symmetry.space_group_name_H-M   'P 1'
#
loop_
_entity.id
_entity.type
_entity.pdbx_description
1 polymer ?
#
loop_
_entity_poly.entity_id
_entity_poly.type
_entity_poly.pdbx_seq_one_letter_code
_entity_poly.pdbx_strand_id
1 'polypeptide(L)'
;MEPSREVPNSVHRVKFGDIKVIAALGDSLTAGFGAGAKKLDGLFHRYRGLVFDIGGDRSLEEHITVANVLKKFNPNIHGQSFGIDDDFPNSQFNVAVPGARAEDLVPQAYDLIKRMKNHSDMVDIEKDWKLINIFIGANDACGYCATKSSEWGAKAYGNKIRETVKVLKEGLPRTIVSVLAMLNLNILMKVDPASPFCAEAHM
;
A
#
# COMPACT_ATOMS: atom_id res chain seq x y z
N MET A 1 1.95 22.26 -9.10
CA MET A 1 2.61 22.75 -7.86
C MET A 1 4.03 22.24 -7.90
N GLU A 2 4.98 23.12 -8.21
CA GLU A 2 6.40 22.77 -8.23
C GLU A 2 6.93 22.42 -6.82
N PRO A 3 8.01 21.63 -6.74
CA PRO A 3 8.74 21.40 -5.49
C PRO A 3 9.14 22.71 -4.80
N SER A 4 9.26 22.68 -3.48
CA SER A 4 9.76 23.80 -2.70
C SER A 4 11.23 24.07 -3.02
N ARG A 5 11.66 25.34 -2.95
CA ARG A 5 13.05 25.75 -3.21
C ARG A 5 14.04 25.08 -2.25
N GLU A 6 13.61 24.84 -1.02
CA GLU A 6 14.36 24.12 0.01
C GLU A 6 13.51 22.97 0.53
N VAL A 7 14.18 21.88 0.90
CA VAL A 7 13.52 20.70 1.48
C VAL A 7 12.82 21.09 2.79
N PRO A 8 11.49 20.92 2.90
CA PRO A 8 10.77 21.32 4.10
C PRO A 8 11.25 20.55 5.34
N ASN A 9 11.46 21.25 6.46
CA ASN A 9 11.79 20.62 7.74
C ASN A 9 10.56 20.27 8.59
N SER A 10 9.35 20.60 8.13
CA SER A 10 8.08 20.41 8.84
C SER A 10 7.01 19.92 7.88
N VAL A 11 6.21 18.97 8.33
CA VAL A 11 5.12 18.36 7.53
C VAL A 11 4.10 19.40 7.06
N HIS A 12 3.88 20.47 7.82
CA HIS A 12 2.92 21.54 7.48
C HIS A 12 3.35 22.39 6.26
N ARG A 13 4.59 22.23 5.78
CA ARG A 13 5.13 22.97 4.63
C ARG A 13 5.37 22.07 3.40
N VAL A 14 5.11 20.77 3.54
CA VAL A 14 5.31 19.80 2.46
C VAL A 14 4.25 20.01 1.38
N LYS A 15 4.70 20.17 0.14
CA LYS A 15 3.85 20.19 -1.06
C LYS A 15 3.91 18.84 -1.76
N PHE A 16 2.98 18.58 -2.68
CA PHE A 16 3.03 17.36 -3.49
C PHE A 16 4.36 17.18 -4.24
N GLY A 17 4.95 18.28 -4.76
CA GLY A 17 6.25 18.24 -5.43
C GLY A 17 7.44 17.93 -4.51
N ASP A 18 7.29 18.07 -3.19
CA ASP A 18 8.36 17.75 -2.22
C ASP A 18 8.45 16.26 -1.90
N ILE A 19 7.38 15.50 -2.17
CA ILE A 19 7.33 14.06 -1.95
C ILE A 19 8.15 13.39 -3.05
N LYS A 20 9.18 12.64 -2.65
CA LYS A 20 10.08 11.95 -3.56
C LYS A 20 9.92 10.44 -3.54
N VAL A 21 9.34 9.90 -2.49
CA VAL A 21 9.17 8.46 -2.32
C VAL A 21 7.73 8.14 -2.00
N ILE A 22 7.18 7.15 -2.70
CA ILE A 22 5.89 6.54 -2.37
C ILE A 22 6.10 5.07 -2.02
N ALA A 23 5.39 4.58 -1.01
CA ALA A 23 5.49 3.18 -0.58
C ALA A 23 4.15 2.66 -0.06
N ALA A 24 4.04 1.34 0.07
CA ALA A 24 2.81 0.70 0.54
C ALA A 24 3.08 -0.52 1.43
N LEU A 25 2.30 -0.63 2.51
CA LEU A 25 2.17 -1.81 3.36
C LEU A 25 0.71 -2.25 3.33
N GLY A 26 0.46 -3.55 3.38
CA GLY A 26 -0.90 -4.06 3.36
C GLY A 26 -1.05 -5.53 3.04
N ASP A 27 -2.24 -5.87 2.55
CA ASP A 27 -2.66 -7.21 2.20
C ASP A 27 -2.80 -7.44 0.68
N SER A 28 -3.66 -8.37 0.29
CA SER A 28 -3.94 -8.74 -1.10
C SER A 28 -4.38 -7.55 -1.96
N LEU A 29 -5.15 -6.60 -1.41
CA LEU A 29 -5.63 -5.44 -2.17
C LEU A 29 -4.48 -4.50 -2.52
N THR A 30 -3.61 -4.27 -1.55
CA THR A 30 -2.39 -3.46 -1.69
C THR A 30 -1.34 -4.16 -2.55
N ALA A 31 -1.39 -5.49 -2.66
CA ALA A 31 -0.57 -6.28 -3.57
C ALA A 31 -1.14 -6.40 -5.00
N GLY A 32 -2.37 -5.96 -5.24
CA GLY A 32 -3.02 -6.08 -6.55
C GLY A 32 -3.37 -7.52 -6.91
N PHE A 33 -3.68 -8.35 -5.92
CA PHE A 33 -4.04 -9.75 -6.14
C PHE A 33 -5.27 -9.86 -7.03
N GLY A 34 -5.11 -10.46 -8.22
CA GLY A 34 -6.16 -10.61 -9.22
C GLY A 34 -6.63 -9.31 -9.90
N ALA A 35 -6.00 -8.15 -9.66
CA ALA A 35 -6.53 -6.85 -10.12
C ALA A 35 -6.61 -6.71 -11.66
N GLY A 36 -5.73 -7.41 -12.40
CA GLY A 36 -5.73 -7.44 -13.86
C GLY A 36 -6.29 -8.73 -14.46
N ALA A 37 -6.90 -9.60 -13.65
CA ALA A 37 -7.33 -10.92 -14.09
C ALA A 37 -8.52 -10.82 -15.06
N LYS A 38 -8.42 -11.49 -16.21
CA LYS A 38 -9.52 -11.67 -17.18
C LYS A 38 -10.14 -13.08 -17.12
N LYS A 39 -9.44 -13.99 -16.47
CA LYS A 39 -9.71 -15.41 -16.35
C LYS A 39 -9.22 -15.89 -14.98
N LEU A 40 -9.66 -17.07 -14.55
CA LEU A 40 -9.39 -17.62 -13.21
C LEU A 40 -7.90 -17.83 -12.93
N ASP A 41 -7.10 -18.19 -13.93
CA ASP A 41 -5.64 -18.33 -13.83
C ASP A 41 -4.96 -17.02 -13.38
N GLY A 42 -5.50 -15.88 -13.83
CA GLY A 42 -5.04 -14.55 -13.44
C GLY A 42 -5.31 -14.16 -12.00
N LEU A 43 -6.19 -14.87 -11.27
CA LEU A 43 -6.57 -14.47 -9.91
C LEU A 43 -5.42 -14.60 -8.91
N PHE A 44 -4.47 -15.51 -9.15
CA PHE A 44 -3.35 -15.77 -8.26
C PHE A 44 -2.14 -14.87 -8.50
N HIS A 45 -2.27 -13.93 -9.44
CA HIS A 45 -1.23 -12.99 -9.81
C HIS A 45 -1.33 -11.68 -9.03
N ARG A 46 -0.18 -11.03 -8.80
CA ARG A 46 -0.08 -9.81 -7.97
C ARG A 46 0.28 -8.64 -8.87
N TYR A 47 -0.76 -7.99 -9.39
CA TYR A 47 -0.62 -6.88 -10.34
C TYR A 47 -0.19 -5.60 -9.61
N ARG A 48 1.05 -5.61 -9.09
CA ARG A 48 1.63 -4.49 -8.34
C ARG A 48 1.57 -3.19 -9.14
N GLY A 49 1.71 -3.26 -10.46
CA GLY A 49 1.62 -2.08 -11.31
C GLY A 49 0.24 -1.42 -11.42
N LEU A 50 -0.82 -2.10 -11.00
CA LEU A 50 -2.21 -1.64 -11.13
C LEU A 50 -2.83 -1.15 -9.82
N VAL A 51 -2.14 -1.26 -8.69
CA VAL A 51 -2.74 -0.87 -7.40
C VAL A 51 -2.95 0.64 -7.29
N PHE A 52 -4.07 1.04 -6.69
CA PHE A 52 -4.52 2.44 -6.65
C PHE A 52 -3.57 3.36 -5.89
N ASP A 53 -2.78 2.83 -4.96
CA ASP A 53 -1.84 3.62 -4.17
C ASP A 53 -0.56 3.88 -4.96
N ILE A 54 0.22 2.85 -5.26
CA ILE A 54 1.58 3.03 -5.77
C ILE A 54 1.83 2.41 -7.15
N GLY A 55 0.79 1.91 -7.83
CA GLY A 55 0.91 1.34 -9.17
C GLY A 55 1.33 2.39 -10.22
N GLY A 56 2.22 1.99 -11.13
CA GLY A 56 2.81 2.85 -12.15
C GLY A 56 2.74 2.33 -13.58
N ASP A 57 1.99 1.25 -13.87
CA ASP A 57 1.97 0.62 -15.21
C ASP A 57 1.43 1.51 -16.34
N ARG A 58 0.60 2.49 -15.98
CA ARG A 58 -0.17 3.32 -16.92
C ARG A 58 -0.01 4.79 -16.60
N SER A 59 -0.33 5.66 -17.53
CA SER A 59 -0.34 7.10 -17.26
C SER A 59 -1.51 7.51 -16.36
N LEU A 60 -1.49 8.74 -15.84
CA LEU A 60 -2.59 9.27 -15.03
C LEU A 60 -3.92 9.30 -15.81
N GLU A 61 -3.86 9.53 -17.12
CA GLU A 61 -5.02 9.60 -18.03
C GLU A 61 -5.66 8.23 -18.24
N GLU A 62 -4.88 7.16 -18.16
CA GLU A 62 -5.34 5.79 -18.36
C GLU A 62 -5.73 5.10 -17.03
N HIS A 63 -5.00 5.38 -15.95
CA HIS A 63 -5.21 4.76 -14.65
C HIS A 63 -4.82 5.71 -13.51
N ILE A 64 -5.80 6.08 -12.71
CA ILE A 64 -5.59 6.99 -11.59
C ILE A 64 -5.03 6.22 -10.40
N THR A 65 -3.79 6.49 -10.06
CA THR A 65 -3.13 6.04 -8.83
C THR A 65 -2.57 7.23 -8.07
N VAL A 66 -2.36 7.09 -6.75
CA VAL A 66 -1.70 8.16 -5.96
C VAL A 66 -0.30 8.44 -6.51
N ALA A 67 0.43 7.41 -6.91
CA ALA A 67 1.71 7.55 -7.60
C ALA A 67 1.61 8.39 -8.89
N ASN A 68 0.66 8.10 -9.76
CA ASN A 68 0.48 8.84 -11.02
C ASN A 68 0.06 10.30 -10.79
N VAL A 69 -0.73 10.56 -9.75
CA VAL A 69 -1.07 11.93 -9.35
C VAL A 69 0.18 12.66 -8.85
N LEU A 70 0.97 12.05 -7.96
CA LEU A 70 2.22 12.66 -7.47
C LEU A 70 3.23 12.91 -8.59
N LYS A 71 3.29 12.04 -9.59
CA LYS A 71 4.18 12.18 -10.75
C LYS A 71 3.92 13.45 -11.56
N LYS A 72 2.70 14.00 -11.54
CA LYS A 72 2.39 15.31 -12.14
C LYS A 72 3.07 16.48 -11.42
N PHE A 73 3.40 16.32 -10.15
CA PHE A 73 4.03 17.35 -9.31
C PHE A 73 5.54 17.13 -9.12
N ASN A 74 5.97 15.87 -9.17
CA ASN A 74 7.37 15.46 -9.14
C ASN A 74 7.58 14.29 -10.12
N PRO A 75 8.10 14.54 -11.33
CA PRO A 75 8.32 13.47 -12.33
C PRO A 75 9.33 12.40 -11.89
N ASN A 76 10.16 12.70 -10.89
CA ASN A 76 11.25 11.85 -10.39
C ASN A 76 10.86 11.12 -9.09
N ILE A 77 9.59 10.82 -8.85
CA ILE A 77 9.22 10.01 -7.69
C ILE A 77 9.79 8.58 -7.81
N HIS A 78 10.18 8.01 -6.68
CA HIS A 78 10.62 6.62 -6.55
C HIS A 78 9.61 5.78 -5.77
N GLY A 79 9.68 4.46 -5.96
CA GLY A 79 8.88 3.50 -5.21
C GLY A 79 7.60 3.00 -5.88
N GLN A 80 7.26 3.52 -7.06
CA GLN A 80 6.11 3.06 -7.85
C GLN A 80 6.26 1.60 -8.24
N SER A 81 5.25 0.76 -8.07
CA SER A 81 5.34 -0.62 -8.53
C SER A 81 4.94 -0.79 -9.99
N PHE A 82 5.42 -1.87 -10.61
CA PHE A 82 5.17 -2.20 -12.01
C PHE A 82 4.91 -3.70 -12.18
N GLY A 83 4.15 -4.06 -13.22
CA GLY A 83 3.95 -5.45 -13.63
C GLY A 83 3.21 -6.32 -12.60
N ILE A 84 3.53 -7.62 -12.64
CA ILE A 84 2.76 -8.71 -12.00
C ILE A 84 3.57 -9.44 -10.91
N ASP A 85 4.79 -8.99 -10.62
CA ASP A 85 5.73 -9.69 -9.76
C ASP A 85 5.86 -9.09 -8.36
N ASP A 86 6.16 -9.95 -7.39
CA ASP A 86 6.34 -9.58 -5.98
C ASP A 86 7.73 -9.04 -5.64
N ASP A 87 8.71 -9.33 -6.48
CA ASP A 87 10.10 -9.03 -6.17
C ASP A 87 10.53 -7.68 -6.73
N PHE A 88 11.55 -7.11 -6.09
CA PHE A 88 12.27 -5.98 -6.66
C PHE A 88 12.96 -6.47 -7.96
N PRO A 89 12.93 -5.70 -9.08
CA PRO A 89 12.58 -4.28 -9.18
C PRO A 89 11.10 -3.99 -9.48
N ASN A 90 10.23 -4.99 -9.59
CA ASN A 90 8.83 -4.76 -9.99
C ASN A 90 7.97 -4.26 -8.83
N SER A 91 8.09 -4.86 -7.64
CA SER A 91 7.33 -4.39 -6.47
C SER A 91 7.83 -3.04 -5.92
N GLN A 92 9.05 -2.63 -6.23
CA GLN A 92 9.67 -1.41 -5.70
C GLN A 92 9.47 -1.31 -4.18
N PHE A 93 8.72 -0.32 -3.68
CA PHE A 93 8.44 -0.12 -2.26
C PHE A 93 7.04 -0.56 -1.82
N ASN A 94 6.40 -1.42 -2.61
CA ASN A 94 5.23 -2.17 -2.19
C ASN A 94 5.70 -3.46 -1.49
N VAL A 95 5.53 -3.48 -0.17
CA VAL A 95 5.89 -4.63 0.68
C VAL A 95 4.64 -5.39 1.18
N ALA A 96 3.47 -5.11 0.59
CA ALA A 96 2.23 -5.79 0.96
C ALA A 96 2.28 -7.29 0.61
N VAL A 97 1.63 -8.10 1.42
CA VAL A 97 1.62 -9.56 1.29
C VAL A 97 0.17 -10.06 1.28
N PRO A 98 -0.26 -10.82 0.26
CA PRO A 98 -1.60 -11.40 0.27
C PRO A 98 -1.88 -12.21 1.53
N GLY A 99 -3.10 -12.09 2.07
CA GLY A 99 -3.51 -12.74 3.31
C GLY A 99 -2.99 -12.09 4.60
N ALA A 100 -2.14 -11.07 4.50
CA ALA A 100 -1.62 -10.37 5.68
C ALA A 100 -2.72 -9.72 6.53
N ARG A 101 -2.45 -9.64 7.83
CA ARG A 101 -3.27 -9.01 8.86
C ARG A 101 -2.52 -7.85 9.48
N ALA A 102 -3.19 -7.08 10.35
CA ALA A 102 -2.54 -5.96 11.02
C ALA A 102 -1.26 -6.36 11.78
N GLU A 103 -1.19 -7.58 12.32
CA GLU A 103 0.02 -8.08 13.00
C GLU A 103 1.25 -8.20 12.10
N ASP A 104 1.05 -8.42 10.79
CA ASP A 104 2.11 -8.60 9.80
C ASP A 104 2.72 -7.26 9.33
N LEU A 105 2.06 -6.15 9.65
CA LEU A 105 2.55 -4.82 9.26
C LEU A 105 3.89 -4.46 9.90
N VAL A 106 4.16 -4.95 11.11
CA VAL A 106 5.43 -4.65 11.80
C VAL A 106 6.61 -5.27 11.03
N PRO A 107 6.60 -6.57 10.68
CA PRO A 107 7.55 -7.13 9.72
C PRO A 107 7.64 -6.38 8.39
N GLN A 108 6.50 -6.00 7.78
CA GLN A 108 6.50 -5.24 6.52
C GLN A 108 7.19 -3.88 6.66
N ALA A 109 7.01 -3.17 7.78
CA ALA A 109 7.69 -1.90 8.03
C ALA A 109 9.21 -2.06 8.11
N TYR A 110 9.69 -3.12 8.76
CA TYR A 110 11.12 -3.43 8.79
C TYR A 110 11.66 -3.81 7.40
N ASP A 111 10.91 -4.57 6.61
CA ASP A 111 11.29 -4.87 5.22
C ASP A 111 11.39 -3.60 4.38
N LEU A 112 10.41 -2.69 4.48
CA LEU A 112 10.44 -1.42 3.76
C LEU A 112 11.66 -0.57 4.16
N ILE A 113 11.94 -0.45 5.45
CA ILE A 113 13.11 0.29 5.96
C ILE A 113 14.40 -0.31 5.39
N LYS A 114 14.53 -1.64 5.45
CA LYS A 114 15.69 -2.37 4.91
C LYS A 114 15.82 -2.14 3.39
N ARG A 115 14.71 -2.22 2.66
CA ARG A 115 14.67 -2.04 1.22
C ARG A 115 15.08 -0.63 0.81
N MET A 116 14.61 0.42 1.49
CA MET A 116 15.06 1.79 1.24
C MET A 116 16.54 1.98 1.57
N LYS A 117 17.05 1.39 2.67
CA LYS A 117 18.48 1.45 3.03
C LYS A 117 19.37 0.80 1.97
N ASN A 118 18.91 -0.29 1.38
CA ASN A 118 19.64 -1.02 0.34
C ASN A 118 19.63 -0.31 -1.03
N HIS A 119 18.77 0.69 -1.22
CA HIS A 119 18.65 1.47 -2.46
C HIS A 119 18.88 2.97 -2.17
N SER A 120 20.01 3.27 -1.53
CA SER A 120 20.40 4.64 -1.17
C SER A 120 20.74 5.52 -2.38
N ASP A 121 20.92 4.91 -3.56
CA ASP A 121 20.98 5.58 -4.85
C ASP A 121 19.61 6.14 -5.30
N MET A 122 18.51 5.59 -4.80
CA MET A 122 17.14 6.03 -5.09
C MET A 122 16.52 6.89 -3.98
N VAL A 123 16.95 6.71 -2.73
CA VAL A 123 16.33 7.37 -1.57
C VAL A 123 17.38 7.90 -0.60
N ASP A 124 17.36 9.21 -0.36
CA ASP A 124 18.00 9.79 0.81
C ASP A 124 17.04 9.66 2.01
N ILE A 125 17.31 8.70 2.89
CA ILE A 125 16.47 8.41 4.06
C ILE A 125 16.31 9.65 4.95
N GLU A 126 17.37 10.40 5.15
CA GLU A 126 17.37 11.58 6.02
C GLU A 126 16.72 12.78 5.34
N LYS A 127 16.90 12.93 4.03
CA LYS A 127 16.49 14.13 3.30
C LYS A 127 15.12 14.08 2.66
N ASP A 128 14.76 12.97 2.06
CA ASP A 128 13.61 12.92 1.18
C ASP A 128 12.29 12.81 1.95
N TRP A 129 11.23 13.49 1.47
CA TRP A 129 9.89 13.25 2.01
C TRP A 129 9.29 11.98 1.41
N LYS A 130 8.77 11.12 2.29
CA LYS A 130 8.15 9.84 1.94
C LYS A 130 6.66 9.86 2.25
N LEU A 131 5.83 9.36 1.33
CA LEU A 131 4.43 9.05 1.57
C LEU A 131 4.27 7.52 1.65
N ILE A 132 3.87 7.02 2.81
CA ILE A 132 3.66 5.58 3.04
C ILE A 132 2.17 5.32 3.24
N ASN A 133 1.59 4.51 2.36
CA ASN A 133 0.20 4.09 2.45
C ASN A 133 0.10 2.78 3.25
N ILE A 134 -0.82 2.71 4.19
CA ILE A 134 -1.18 1.49 4.92
C ILE A 134 -2.62 1.19 4.59
N PHE A 135 -2.85 0.06 3.91
CA PHE A 135 -4.20 -0.43 3.63
C PHE A 135 -4.28 -1.91 3.95
N ILE A 136 -4.96 -2.22 5.06
CA ILE A 136 -5.08 -3.56 5.61
C ILE A 136 -6.33 -3.67 6.47
N GLY A 137 -6.74 -4.91 6.77
CA GLY A 137 -7.72 -5.20 7.83
C GLY A 137 -8.87 -6.08 7.37
N ALA A 138 -9.00 -6.36 6.08
CA ALA A 138 -10.04 -7.27 5.57
C ALA A 138 -9.90 -8.66 6.21
N ASN A 139 -8.67 -9.18 6.26
CA ASN A 139 -8.36 -10.47 6.88
C ASN A 139 -8.61 -10.46 8.41
N ASP A 140 -8.31 -9.36 9.10
CA ASP A 140 -8.62 -9.19 10.52
C ASP A 140 -10.14 -9.29 10.77
N ALA A 141 -10.95 -8.58 10.00
CA ALA A 141 -12.41 -8.62 10.12
C ALA A 141 -12.99 -9.99 9.75
N CYS A 142 -12.49 -10.65 8.71
CA CYS A 142 -12.90 -12.00 8.33
C CYS A 142 -12.63 -12.99 9.48
N GLY A 143 -11.41 -13.00 10.04
CA GLY A 143 -11.09 -13.89 11.15
C GLY A 143 -11.83 -13.55 12.44
N TYR A 144 -12.10 -12.26 12.71
CA TYR A 144 -12.98 -11.89 13.82
C TYR A 144 -14.41 -12.40 13.59
N CYS A 145 -14.92 -12.33 12.36
CA CYS A 145 -16.25 -12.82 12.03
C CYS A 145 -16.38 -14.32 12.33
N ALA A 146 -15.37 -15.10 11.95
CA ALA A 146 -15.34 -16.55 12.14
C ALA A 146 -15.12 -16.97 13.60
N THR A 147 -14.21 -16.30 14.33
CA THR A 147 -13.75 -16.77 15.65
C THR A 147 -14.35 -16.02 16.83
N LYS A 148 -14.78 -14.77 16.61
CA LYS A 148 -15.12 -13.80 17.67
C LYS A 148 -13.99 -13.55 18.70
N SER A 149 -12.76 -13.97 18.40
CA SER A 149 -11.61 -13.83 19.29
C SER A 149 -11.12 -12.39 19.36
N SER A 150 -10.72 -11.94 20.55
CA SER A 150 -10.18 -10.60 20.77
C SER A 150 -8.85 -10.33 20.06
N GLU A 151 -8.11 -11.40 19.72
CA GLU A 151 -6.88 -11.34 18.91
C GLU A 151 -7.12 -10.73 17.52
N TRP A 152 -8.31 -10.98 16.95
CA TRP A 152 -8.74 -10.45 15.65
C TRP A 152 -9.55 -9.17 15.78
N GLY A 153 -9.79 -8.72 17.02
CA GLY A 153 -10.69 -7.62 17.32
C GLY A 153 -10.05 -6.24 17.09
N ALA A 154 -10.89 -5.22 17.08
CA ALA A 154 -10.51 -3.83 16.81
C ALA A 154 -9.36 -3.30 17.69
N LYS A 155 -9.26 -3.77 18.95
CA LYS A 155 -8.17 -3.37 19.86
C LYS A 155 -6.82 -3.94 19.42
N ALA A 156 -6.76 -5.20 19.04
CA ALA A 156 -5.53 -5.83 18.55
C ALA A 156 -5.08 -5.19 17.24
N TYR A 157 -6.02 -5.03 16.29
CA TYR A 157 -5.82 -4.30 15.04
C TYR A 157 -5.23 -2.89 15.28
N GLY A 158 -5.89 -2.08 16.12
CA GLY A 158 -5.46 -0.71 16.40
C GLY A 158 -4.10 -0.63 17.09
N ASN A 159 -3.76 -1.60 17.94
CA ASN A 159 -2.44 -1.68 18.57
C ASN A 159 -1.34 -1.96 17.54
N LYS A 160 -1.58 -2.87 16.59
CA LYS A 160 -0.61 -3.22 15.56
C LYS A 160 -0.37 -2.11 14.54
N ILE A 161 -1.41 -1.35 14.20
CA ILE A 161 -1.25 -0.12 13.41
C ILE A 161 -0.35 0.89 14.15
N ARG A 162 -0.58 1.13 15.45
CA ARG A 162 0.24 2.05 16.25
C ARG A 162 1.70 1.59 16.35
N GLU A 163 1.92 0.30 16.55
CA GLU A 163 3.26 -0.31 16.61
C GLU A 163 4.00 -0.10 15.27
N THR A 164 3.33 -0.37 14.16
CA THR A 164 3.87 -0.17 12.81
C THR A 164 4.25 1.29 12.56
N VAL A 165 3.36 2.24 12.87
CA VAL A 165 3.64 3.68 12.72
C VAL A 165 4.83 4.11 13.58
N LYS A 166 4.99 3.53 14.77
CA LYS A 166 6.16 3.79 15.63
C LYS A 166 7.45 3.30 14.96
N VAL A 167 7.47 2.09 14.41
CA VAL A 167 8.63 1.54 13.67
C VAL A 167 8.98 2.44 12.48
N LEU A 168 7.99 2.86 11.68
CA LEU A 168 8.21 3.77 10.54
C LEU A 168 8.75 5.12 11.00
N LYS A 169 8.22 5.69 12.09
CA LYS A 169 8.70 6.96 12.66
C LYS A 169 10.15 6.88 13.12
N GLU A 170 10.56 5.77 13.72
CA GLU A 170 11.91 5.57 14.22
C GLU A 170 12.91 5.28 13.09
N GLY A 171 12.49 4.60 12.03
CA GLY A 171 13.36 4.20 10.92
C GLY A 171 13.42 5.16 9.73
N LEU A 172 12.38 5.97 9.52
CA LEU A 172 12.21 6.82 8.34
C LEU A 172 11.80 8.25 8.74
N PRO A 173 12.76 9.17 8.96
CA PRO A 173 12.44 10.58 9.15
C PRO A 173 11.76 11.17 7.89
N ARG A 174 11.05 12.28 8.06
CA ARG A 174 10.30 12.97 6.99
C ARG A 174 9.31 12.06 6.27
N THR A 175 8.48 11.39 7.06
CA THR A 175 7.47 10.46 6.57
C THR A 175 6.06 10.95 6.88
N ILE A 176 5.20 10.95 5.87
CA ILE A 176 3.76 11.08 5.99
C ILE A 176 3.18 9.67 5.89
N VAL A 177 2.44 9.24 6.92
CA VAL A 177 1.77 7.94 6.92
C VAL A 177 0.28 8.15 6.67
N SER A 178 -0.22 7.56 5.59
CA SER A 178 -1.64 7.52 5.25
C SER A 178 -2.22 6.17 5.67
N VAL A 179 -3.01 6.16 6.74
CA VAL A 179 -3.74 4.97 7.18
C VAL A 179 -5.12 4.98 6.55
N LEU A 180 -5.32 4.11 5.55
CA LEU A 180 -6.57 4.04 4.80
C LEU A 180 -7.60 3.22 5.57
N ALA A 181 -8.82 3.76 5.64
CA ALA A 181 -9.92 3.10 6.32
C ALA A 181 -10.31 1.82 5.56
N MET A 182 -10.71 0.80 6.33
CA MET A 182 -11.19 -0.45 5.76
C MET A 182 -12.44 -0.24 4.90
N LEU A 183 -12.57 -1.06 3.86
CA LEU A 183 -13.78 -1.15 3.05
C LEU A 183 -14.96 -1.60 3.92
N ASN A 184 -16.14 -1.04 3.65
CA ASN A 184 -17.37 -1.55 4.22
C ASN A 184 -17.71 -2.88 3.55
N LEU A 185 -17.39 -3.99 4.23
CA LEU A 185 -17.59 -5.36 3.71
C LEU A 185 -19.06 -5.71 3.43
N ASN A 186 -20.03 -4.93 3.94
CA ASN A 186 -21.43 -5.13 3.60
C ASN A 186 -21.73 -4.95 2.11
N ILE A 187 -20.84 -4.28 1.35
CA ILE A 187 -20.98 -4.20 -0.10
C ILE A 187 -20.88 -5.57 -0.76
N LEU A 188 -20.05 -6.48 -0.22
CA LEU A 188 -19.85 -7.82 -0.77
C LEU A 188 -21.13 -8.65 -0.68
N MET A 189 -21.85 -8.55 0.44
CA MET A 189 -23.14 -9.23 0.62
C MET A 189 -24.21 -8.79 -0.39
N LYS A 190 -24.05 -7.61 -1.01
CA LYS A 190 -24.98 -7.11 -2.04
C LYS A 190 -24.58 -7.56 -3.45
N VAL A 191 -23.28 -7.73 -3.70
CA VAL A 191 -22.73 -8.02 -5.03
C VAL A 191 -22.67 -9.52 -5.30
N ASP A 192 -22.32 -10.32 -4.30
CA ASP A 192 -22.11 -11.76 -4.41
C ASP A 192 -23.29 -12.52 -5.06
N PRO A 193 -24.54 -12.40 -4.57
CA PRO A 193 -25.68 -13.10 -5.19
C PRO A 193 -26.09 -12.53 -6.57
N ALA A 194 -25.62 -11.34 -6.92
CA ALA A 194 -25.98 -10.67 -8.17
C ALA A 194 -25.01 -10.98 -9.34
N SER A 195 -23.87 -11.63 -9.06
CA SER A 195 -22.82 -11.90 -10.04
C SER A 195 -22.69 -13.40 -10.30
N PRO A 196 -23.02 -13.88 -11.52
CA PRO A 196 -22.81 -15.29 -11.89
C PRO A 196 -21.36 -15.75 -11.72
N PHE A 197 -20.40 -14.85 -11.94
CA PHE A 197 -18.97 -15.12 -11.71
C PHE A 197 -18.67 -15.36 -10.23
N CYS A 198 -19.23 -14.57 -9.32
CA CYS A 198 -19.02 -14.75 -7.88
C CYS A 198 -19.67 -16.04 -7.38
N ALA A 199 -20.88 -16.35 -7.87
CA ALA A 199 -21.52 -17.62 -7.58
C ALA A 199 -20.66 -18.82 -8.01
N GLU A 200 -20.01 -18.77 -9.17
CA GLU A 200 -19.11 -19.83 -9.63
C GLU A 200 -17.77 -19.87 -8.87
N ALA A 201 -17.20 -18.72 -8.54
CA ALA A 201 -15.91 -18.63 -7.85
C ALA A 201 -15.98 -18.97 -6.35
N HIS A 202 -17.16 -18.88 -5.73
CA HIS A 202 -17.39 -19.20 -4.31
C HIS A 202 -18.04 -20.58 -4.07
N MET A 203 -18.19 -21.42 -5.12
CA MET A 203 -18.63 -22.82 -5.01
C MET A 203 -17.55 -23.74 -4.41
#